data_AF-A0A1G0Y330-F1
#
_entry.id   AF-A0A1G0Y330-F1
#
_cell.length_a   1.000
_cell.length_b   1.000
_cell.length_c   1.000
_cell.angle_alpha   90.00
_cell.angle_beta   90.00
_cell.angle_gamma   90.00
#
_symmetry.space_group_name_H-M   'P 1'
#
loop_
_entity.id
_entity.type
_entity.pdbx_description
1 polymer ?
#
loop_
_entity_poly.entity_id
_entity_poly.type
_entity_poly.pdbx_seq_one_letter_code
_entity_poly.pdbx_strand_id
1 'polypeptide(L)'
;MSFILSLHTSVLAADDKPLQPSFLKSRTASFDKIPLSDTGAIKLEIENTGAADVGIDKVLSSDPQVVIADFPAKVPKGKSGTISIVIWPRQASKIDSKVEIFYGDGTKEAAKVTGEIVSPEEKTGTGSLSEEKILISVEKFSELVGSRQDVVVVDTRNAEEFKEYRIKDSINMPVQSIRGSKWLEKKKIVLVDNGFDRHPLVEAASLLSKTGFDVLVLDGGINAWWRSGHEIYGYPKLMSVSGISPAQLFLCAHRKGVVIVNLAGGATGSEILDKMPSFEVSLAGKEQFIGEWKKAYEKTPPSRIVICDNDEKKYLLVDSYLREIGVKNVFYLDGGINAFKLYVRKFVSGKKTEFVTSLTDCGCK
;
A
#
# COMPACT_ATOMS: atom_id res chain seq x y z
N MET A 1 -75.42 -15.94 -40.14
CA MET A 1 -75.12 -14.57 -39.65
C MET A 1 -74.73 -14.66 -38.19
N SER A 2 -73.53 -14.17 -37.89
CA SER A 2 -72.91 -13.83 -36.58
C SER A 2 -72.92 -14.86 -35.45
N PHE A 3 -71.80 -15.53 -35.18
CA PHE A 3 -70.53 -15.09 -34.55
C PHE A 3 -70.57 -15.15 -33.01
N ILE A 4 -69.91 -16.19 -32.53
CA ILE A 4 -69.56 -16.53 -31.14
C ILE A 4 -68.51 -15.52 -30.66
N LEU A 5 -68.76 -14.86 -29.53
CA LEU A 5 -67.78 -13.99 -28.89
C LEU A 5 -66.76 -14.86 -28.13
N SER A 6 -65.54 -14.89 -28.64
CA SER A 6 -64.36 -15.53 -28.05
C SER A 6 -63.88 -14.75 -26.83
N LEU A 7 -63.94 -15.36 -25.65
CA LEU A 7 -63.14 -14.92 -24.50
C LEU A 7 -61.75 -15.58 -24.64
N HIS A 8 -60.80 -14.81 -25.16
CA HIS A 8 -59.38 -15.14 -25.06
C HIS A 8 -58.94 -14.99 -23.60
N THR A 9 -58.90 -16.09 -22.86
CA THR A 9 -58.01 -16.20 -21.70
C THR A 9 -56.58 -16.33 -22.22
N SER A 10 -55.89 -15.20 -22.34
CA SER A 10 -54.43 -15.19 -22.46
C SER A 10 -53.85 -15.68 -21.13
N VAL A 11 -53.55 -16.97 -21.05
CA VAL A 11 -52.60 -17.48 -20.08
C VAL A 11 -51.25 -16.90 -20.47
N LEU A 12 -50.85 -15.81 -19.79
CA LEU A 12 -49.47 -15.39 -19.75
C LEU A 12 -48.70 -16.57 -19.16
N ALA A 13 -48.03 -17.34 -20.03
CA ALA A 13 -46.95 -18.20 -19.62
C ALA A 13 -45.93 -17.29 -18.94
N ALA A 14 -45.93 -17.30 -17.60
CA ALA A 14 -44.77 -16.84 -16.87
C ALA A 14 -43.60 -17.69 -17.40
N ASP A 15 -42.60 -17.02 -17.98
CA ASP A 15 -41.31 -17.62 -18.28
C ASP A 15 -40.74 -18.15 -16.96
N ASP A 16 -41.08 -19.40 -16.64
CA ASP A 16 -40.55 -20.19 -15.54
C ASP A 16 -39.13 -20.61 -15.94
N LYS A 17 -38.26 -19.62 -16.15
CA LYS A 17 -36.82 -19.85 -16.17
C LYS A 17 -36.47 -20.30 -14.76
N PRO A 18 -35.99 -21.54 -14.56
CA PRO A 18 -35.62 -22.00 -13.23
C PRO A 18 -34.64 -20.97 -12.64
N LEU A 19 -34.96 -20.47 -11.44
CA LEU A 19 -34.05 -19.65 -10.65
C LEU A 19 -32.72 -20.40 -10.60
N GLN A 20 -31.71 -19.86 -11.28
CA GLN A 20 -30.35 -20.38 -11.19
C GLN A 20 -29.98 -20.39 -9.70
N PRO A 21 -29.50 -21.53 -9.16
CA PRO A 21 -29.05 -21.58 -7.77
C PRO A 21 -27.96 -20.53 -7.55
N SER A 22 -27.96 -19.91 -6.37
CA SER A 22 -26.95 -18.90 -6.04
C SER A 22 -25.56 -19.52 -6.17
N PHE A 23 -24.65 -18.83 -6.85
CA PHE A 23 -23.25 -19.22 -6.91
C PHE A 23 -22.52 -18.91 -5.60
N LEU A 24 -22.96 -17.91 -4.83
CA LEU A 24 -22.41 -17.64 -3.50
C LEU A 24 -22.76 -18.72 -2.47
N LYS A 25 -21.75 -19.28 -1.81
CA LYS A 25 -21.96 -20.18 -0.65
C LYS A 25 -22.50 -19.45 0.59
N SER A 26 -22.12 -18.18 0.76
CA SER A 26 -22.62 -17.33 1.83
C SER A 26 -22.90 -15.92 1.31
N ARG A 27 -24.00 -15.32 1.76
CA ARG A 27 -24.33 -13.91 1.48
C ARG A 27 -23.76 -12.95 2.52
N THR A 28 -23.02 -13.44 3.50
CA THR A 28 -22.39 -12.64 4.54
C THR A 28 -20.96 -13.11 4.80
N ALA A 29 -20.06 -12.16 5.02
CA ALA A 29 -18.75 -12.39 5.59
C ALA A 29 -18.47 -11.30 6.62
N SER A 30 -17.85 -11.66 7.72
CA SER A 30 -17.54 -10.71 8.79
C SER A 30 -16.10 -10.81 9.24
N PHE A 31 -15.59 -9.69 9.74
CA PHE A 31 -14.34 -9.60 10.47
C PHE A 31 -14.60 -8.88 11.79
N ASP A 32 -13.72 -9.11 12.77
CA ASP A 32 -13.82 -8.47 14.08
C ASP A 32 -13.34 -7.01 14.00
N LYS A 33 -12.40 -6.62 14.86
CA LYS A 33 -11.81 -5.29 14.88
C LYS A 33 -10.46 -5.30 14.18
N ILE A 34 -10.28 -4.39 13.22
CA ILE A 34 -8.99 -4.14 12.56
C ILE A 34 -8.51 -2.72 12.94
N PRO A 35 -7.31 -2.56 13.52
CA PRO A 35 -6.73 -1.25 13.76
C PRO A 35 -6.43 -0.48 12.46
N LEU A 36 -6.46 0.86 12.48
CA LEU A 36 -6.05 1.71 11.34
C LEU A 36 -4.61 1.49 10.85
N SER A 37 -3.78 0.85 11.67
CA SER A 37 -2.39 0.52 11.36
C SER A 37 -2.22 -0.85 10.70
N ASP A 38 -3.30 -1.64 10.58
CA ASP A 38 -3.25 -3.01 10.08
C ASP A 38 -4.12 -3.20 8.84
N THR A 39 -4.10 -4.39 8.24
CA THR A 39 -4.92 -4.78 7.10
C THR A 39 -5.50 -6.18 7.31
N GLY A 40 -6.71 -6.41 6.80
CA GLY A 40 -7.38 -7.71 6.91
C GLY A 40 -7.54 -8.38 5.54
N ALA A 41 -7.76 -9.68 5.55
CA ALA A 41 -8.18 -10.45 4.38
C ALA A 41 -9.44 -11.25 4.67
N ILE A 42 -10.39 -11.22 3.74
CA ILE A 42 -11.65 -11.96 3.79
C ILE A 42 -11.83 -12.67 2.45
N LYS A 43 -12.50 -13.82 2.48
CA LYS A 43 -12.81 -14.61 1.29
C LYS A 43 -14.32 -14.75 1.15
N LEU A 44 -14.83 -14.59 -0.06
CA LEU A 44 -16.16 -15.05 -0.44
C LEU A 44 -16.00 -16.30 -1.32
N GLU A 45 -16.66 -17.37 -0.94
CA GLU A 45 -16.64 -18.62 -1.70
C GLU A 45 -17.77 -18.65 -2.71
N ILE A 46 -17.41 -19.04 -3.94
CA ILE A 46 -18.32 -19.27 -5.05
C ILE A 46 -18.31 -20.76 -5.34
N GLU A 47 -19.46 -21.35 -5.60
CA GLU A 47 -19.62 -22.72 -6.04
C GLU A 47 -20.50 -22.76 -7.30
N ASN A 48 -19.94 -23.28 -8.39
CA ASN A 48 -20.70 -23.47 -9.62
C ASN A 48 -21.33 -24.86 -9.64
N THR A 49 -22.55 -24.98 -9.14
CA THR A 49 -23.37 -26.21 -9.23
C THR A 49 -24.13 -26.32 -10.55
N GLY A 50 -23.93 -25.39 -11.48
CA GLY A 50 -24.62 -25.30 -12.75
C GLY A 50 -24.20 -26.36 -13.77
N ALA A 51 -24.82 -26.31 -14.96
CA ALA A 51 -24.56 -27.26 -16.03
C ALA A 51 -23.37 -26.90 -16.92
N ALA A 52 -22.88 -25.66 -16.83
CA ALA A 52 -21.79 -25.09 -17.65
C ALA A 52 -20.87 -24.23 -16.79
N ASP A 53 -19.72 -23.85 -17.34
CA ASP A 53 -18.82 -22.93 -16.67
C ASP A 53 -19.44 -21.52 -16.57
N VAL A 54 -19.12 -20.79 -15.52
CA VAL A 54 -19.61 -19.41 -15.30
C VAL A 54 -18.43 -18.43 -15.29
N GLY A 55 -18.54 -17.36 -16.09
CA GLY A 55 -17.59 -16.26 -16.07
C GLY A 55 -17.92 -15.26 -14.96
N ILE A 56 -16.90 -14.65 -14.37
CA ILE A 56 -17.06 -13.50 -13.48
C ILE A 56 -16.45 -12.29 -14.18
N ASP A 57 -17.32 -11.38 -14.60
CA ASP A 57 -16.90 -10.23 -15.39
C ASP A 57 -16.38 -9.11 -14.48
N LYS A 58 -17.01 -8.95 -13.32
CA LYS A 58 -16.71 -7.84 -12.42
C LYS A 58 -17.13 -8.14 -10.99
N VAL A 59 -16.37 -7.62 -10.04
CA VAL A 59 -16.77 -7.55 -8.63
C VAL A 59 -16.57 -6.12 -8.14
N LEU A 60 -17.59 -5.58 -7.47
CA LEU A 60 -17.61 -4.21 -6.95
C LEU A 60 -17.91 -4.21 -5.47
N SER A 61 -17.30 -3.28 -4.75
CA SER A 61 -17.61 -3.00 -3.35
C SER A 61 -18.21 -1.61 -3.24
N SER A 62 -19.23 -1.45 -2.40
CA SER A 62 -19.81 -0.15 -2.08
C SER A 62 -18.95 0.68 -1.11
N ASP A 63 -18.03 0.05 -0.38
CA ASP A 63 -17.14 0.71 0.57
C ASP A 63 -15.68 0.73 0.04
N PRO A 64 -15.03 1.90 -0.04
CA PRO A 64 -13.65 2.02 -0.51
C PRO A 64 -12.59 1.40 0.41
N GLN A 65 -12.96 1.02 1.65
CA GLN A 65 -12.11 0.28 2.60
C GLN A 65 -12.25 -1.24 2.43
N VAL A 66 -13.16 -1.70 1.58
CA VAL A 66 -13.34 -3.11 1.21
C VAL A 66 -12.91 -3.26 -0.25
N VAL A 67 -11.67 -3.72 -0.46
CA VAL A 67 -11.04 -3.77 -1.78
C VAL A 67 -11.03 -5.18 -2.32
N ILE A 68 -11.57 -5.34 -3.54
CA ILE A 68 -11.46 -6.60 -4.28
C ILE A 68 -10.02 -6.74 -4.76
N ALA A 69 -9.31 -7.73 -4.23
CA ALA A 69 -7.90 -7.95 -4.50
C ALA A 69 -7.66 -8.97 -5.62
N ASP A 70 -8.50 -10.01 -5.69
CA ASP A 70 -8.43 -11.04 -6.73
C ASP A 70 -9.77 -11.77 -6.86
N PHE A 71 -10.10 -12.26 -8.06
CA PHE A 71 -11.23 -13.15 -8.30
C PHE A 71 -11.00 -13.97 -9.58
N PRO A 72 -11.52 -15.20 -9.66
CA PRO A 72 -11.34 -16.02 -10.85
C PRO A 72 -12.18 -15.45 -12.01
N ALA A 73 -11.56 -15.25 -13.17
CA ALA A 73 -12.28 -14.84 -14.38
C ALA A 73 -13.36 -15.86 -14.80
N LYS A 74 -13.20 -17.12 -14.39
CA LYS A 74 -14.10 -18.22 -14.71
C LYS A 74 -14.10 -19.29 -13.62
N VAL A 75 -15.28 -19.79 -13.25
CA VAL A 75 -15.46 -20.93 -12.33
C VAL A 75 -16.01 -22.10 -13.14
N PRO A 76 -15.21 -23.16 -13.38
CA PRO A 76 -15.66 -24.29 -14.16
C PRO A 76 -16.85 -25.01 -13.53
N LYS A 77 -17.62 -25.73 -14.35
CA LYS A 77 -18.73 -26.58 -13.90
C LYS A 77 -18.32 -27.50 -12.75
N GLY A 78 -19.07 -27.50 -11.66
CA GLY A 78 -18.84 -28.35 -10.49
C GLY A 78 -17.59 -27.99 -9.69
N LYS A 79 -17.02 -26.79 -9.89
CA LYS A 79 -15.87 -26.29 -9.14
C LYS A 79 -16.23 -25.09 -8.29
N SER A 80 -15.36 -24.80 -7.33
CA SER A 80 -15.45 -23.61 -6.49
C SER A 80 -14.43 -22.55 -6.92
N GLY A 81 -14.80 -21.29 -6.72
CA GLY A 81 -13.95 -20.12 -6.87
C GLY A 81 -13.87 -19.35 -5.55
N THR A 82 -12.93 -18.42 -5.48
CA THR A 82 -12.78 -17.54 -4.31
C THR A 82 -12.59 -16.10 -4.77
N ILE A 83 -13.46 -15.21 -4.30
CA ILE A 83 -13.21 -13.77 -4.35
C ILE A 83 -12.41 -13.41 -3.11
N SER A 84 -11.23 -12.85 -3.34
CA SER A 84 -10.33 -12.39 -2.29
C SER A 84 -10.54 -10.89 -2.06
N ILE A 85 -10.85 -10.56 -0.81
CA ILE A 85 -11.15 -9.20 -0.37
C ILE A 85 -10.10 -8.79 0.64
N VAL A 86 -9.58 -7.59 0.49
CA VAL A 86 -8.69 -6.95 1.46
C VAL A 86 -9.45 -5.83 2.16
N ILE A 87 -9.37 -5.80 3.48
CA ILE A 87 -9.83 -4.67 4.28
C ILE A 87 -8.66 -3.69 4.42
N TRP A 88 -8.84 -2.49 3.88
CA TRP A 88 -7.88 -1.40 3.91
C TRP A 88 -8.40 -0.23 4.74
N PRO A 89 -7.99 -0.16 6.02
CA PRO A 89 -8.32 0.94 6.89
C PRO A 89 -7.87 2.30 6.36
N ARG A 90 -8.83 3.14 5.98
CA ARG A 90 -8.61 4.54 5.64
C ARG A 90 -9.05 5.47 6.76
N GLN A 91 -10.09 5.07 7.50
CA GLN A 91 -10.66 5.79 8.62
C GLN A 91 -11.34 4.81 9.58
N ALA A 92 -11.41 5.15 10.86
CA ALA A 92 -12.17 4.35 11.82
C ALA A 92 -13.66 4.42 11.48
N SER A 93 -14.31 3.27 11.35
CA SER A 93 -15.71 3.17 10.95
C SER A 93 -16.24 1.75 11.14
N LYS A 94 -17.56 1.64 11.39
CA LYS A 94 -18.27 0.38 11.16
C LYS A 94 -18.43 0.14 9.67
N ILE A 95 -18.08 -1.05 9.22
CA ILE A 95 -18.21 -1.49 7.83
C ILE A 95 -19.50 -2.30 7.68
N ASP A 96 -20.33 -1.91 6.71
CA ASP A 96 -21.45 -2.69 6.17
C ASP A 96 -21.44 -2.52 4.65
N SER A 97 -20.45 -3.15 4.01
CA SER A 97 -20.22 -3.03 2.57
C SER A 97 -21.04 -4.06 1.80
N LYS A 98 -21.68 -3.62 0.72
CA LYS A 98 -22.27 -4.50 -0.29
C LYS A 98 -21.22 -4.83 -1.34
N VAL A 99 -20.92 -6.11 -1.50
CA VAL A 99 -20.05 -6.64 -2.55
C VAL A 99 -20.93 -7.25 -3.64
N GLU A 100 -20.97 -6.62 -4.81
CA GLU A 100 -21.76 -7.03 -5.97
C GLU A 100 -20.89 -7.80 -6.98
N ILE A 101 -21.39 -8.93 -7.45
CA ILE A 101 -20.72 -9.84 -8.38
C ILE A 101 -21.54 -9.88 -9.66
N PHE A 102 -20.88 -9.62 -10.77
CA PHE A 102 -21.47 -9.62 -12.11
C PHE A 102 -20.93 -10.82 -12.88
N TYR A 103 -21.82 -11.70 -13.31
CA TYR A 103 -21.47 -12.92 -14.03
C TYR A 103 -21.66 -12.73 -15.53
N GLY A 104 -20.91 -13.50 -16.32
CA GLY A 104 -20.92 -13.43 -17.78
C GLY A 104 -22.23 -13.86 -18.45
N ASP A 105 -23.14 -14.49 -17.71
CA ASP A 105 -24.51 -14.81 -18.16
C ASP A 105 -25.50 -13.66 -17.91
N GLY A 106 -25.02 -12.52 -17.40
CA GLY A 106 -25.82 -11.34 -17.07
C GLY A 106 -26.48 -11.39 -15.70
N THR A 107 -26.33 -12.50 -14.94
CA THR A 107 -26.83 -12.56 -13.57
C THR A 107 -25.97 -11.73 -12.63
N LYS A 108 -26.56 -11.30 -11.51
CA LYS A 108 -25.87 -10.56 -10.46
C LYS A 108 -26.22 -11.09 -9.08
N GLU A 109 -25.22 -11.17 -8.23
CA GLU A 109 -25.39 -11.51 -6.81
C GLU A 109 -24.74 -10.47 -5.91
N ALA A 110 -25.13 -10.48 -4.64
CA ALA A 110 -24.50 -9.63 -3.64
C ALA A 110 -24.25 -10.40 -2.35
N ALA A 111 -23.12 -10.06 -1.70
CA ALA A 111 -22.80 -10.43 -0.34
C ALA A 111 -22.60 -9.17 0.51
N LYS A 112 -22.87 -9.26 1.81
CA LYS A 112 -22.51 -8.25 2.79
C LYS A 112 -21.16 -8.58 3.43
N VAL A 113 -20.29 -7.58 3.52
CA VAL A 113 -19.06 -7.63 4.29
C VAL A 113 -19.19 -6.68 5.47
N THR A 114 -19.14 -7.20 6.69
CA THR A 114 -19.35 -6.42 7.91
C THR A 114 -18.18 -6.51 8.88
N GLY A 115 -17.91 -5.45 9.63
CA GLY A 115 -16.89 -5.47 10.68
C GLY A 115 -16.64 -4.08 11.24
N GLU A 116 -15.57 -3.90 12.00
CA GLU A 116 -15.24 -2.61 12.59
C GLU A 116 -13.76 -2.27 12.39
N ILE A 117 -13.51 -1.07 11.86
CA ILE A 117 -12.18 -0.48 11.79
C ILE A 117 -12.06 0.48 12.96
N VAL A 118 -11.08 0.24 13.82
CA VAL A 118 -10.88 1.02 15.04
C VAL A 118 -9.64 1.89 14.92
N SER A 119 -9.73 3.10 15.47
CA SER A 119 -8.51 3.85 15.77
C SER A 119 -7.66 3.04 16.75
N PRO A 120 -6.33 3.14 16.70
CA PRO A 120 -5.49 2.67 17.80
C PRO A 120 -6.05 3.26 19.09
N GLU A 121 -6.14 2.47 20.16
CA GLU A 121 -6.57 3.00 21.45
C GLU A 121 -5.66 4.18 21.82
N GLU A 122 -6.19 5.40 21.71
CA GLU A 122 -5.52 6.56 22.28
C GLU A 122 -5.42 6.29 23.78
N LYS A 123 -4.22 5.98 24.27
CA LYS A 123 -3.92 6.22 25.68
C LYS A 123 -4.13 7.72 25.88
N THR A 124 -5.26 8.04 26.48
CA THR A 124 -5.77 9.39 26.76
C THR A 124 -4.64 10.30 27.21
N GLY A 125 -4.29 11.23 26.33
CA GLY A 125 -3.23 12.21 26.54
C GLY A 125 -3.45 13.36 25.57
N THR A 126 -4.16 14.36 26.05
CA THR A 126 -4.48 15.63 25.41
C THR A 126 -3.25 16.25 24.72
N GLY A 127 -3.39 16.59 23.43
CA GLY A 127 -2.41 17.34 22.66
C GLY A 127 -1.48 16.46 21.82
N SER A 128 -1.96 15.93 20.69
CA SER A 128 -1.04 15.54 19.61
C SER A 128 -0.49 16.82 18.99
N LEU A 129 0.83 16.92 18.87
CA LEU A 129 1.41 17.86 17.91
C LEU A 129 0.91 17.47 16.51
N SER A 130 0.59 18.45 15.68
CA SER A 130 0.26 18.18 14.27
C SER A 130 1.46 17.54 13.58
N GLU A 131 1.25 16.65 12.60
CA GLU A 131 2.35 16.01 11.84
C GLU A 131 3.37 17.04 11.33
N GLU A 132 2.89 18.21 10.90
CA GLU A 132 3.69 19.33 10.41
C GLU A 132 4.69 19.90 11.43
N LYS A 133 4.43 19.72 12.73
CA LYS A 133 5.36 20.15 13.79
C LYS A 133 6.41 19.09 14.13
N ILE A 134 6.14 17.82 13.80
CA ILE A 134 7.04 16.69 14.05
C ILE A 134 7.99 16.48 12.87
N LEU A 135 7.56 16.79 11.65
CA LEU A 135 8.37 16.61 10.45
C LEU A 135 9.40 17.75 10.27
N ILE A 136 10.64 17.38 9.93
CA ILE A 136 11.69 18.31 9.49
C ILE A 136 12.07 17.99 8.04
N SER A 137 12.11 19.02 7.17
CA SER A 137 12.54 18.83 5.78
C SER A 137 14.05 18.62 5.69
N VAL A 138 14.52 18.05 4.59
CA VAL A 138 15.97 17.83 4.34
C VAL A 138 16.77 19.12 4.43
N GLU A 139 16.25 20.24 3.92
CA GLU A 139 16.91 21.54 3.93
C GLU A 139 17.10 22.05 5.36
N LYS A 140 16.01 22.06 6.15
CA LYS A 140 16.05 22.46 7.56
C LYS A 140 16.93 21.54 8.40
N PHE A 141 16.92 20.24 8.11
CA PHE A 141 17.78 19.29 8.79
C PHE A 141 19.26 19.51 8.45
N SER A 142 19.59 19.80 7.18
CA SER A 142 20.96 20.13 6.78
C SER A 142 21.47 21.40 7.49
N GLU A 143 20.63 22.43 7.64
CA GLU A 143 20.97 23.63 8.41
C GLU A 143 21.19 23.31 9.90
N LEU A 144 20.34 22.43 10.46
CA LEU A 144 20.42 22.01 11.86
C LEU A 144 21.74 21.27 12.15
N VAL A 145 22.13 20.33 11.30
CA VAL A 145 23.38 19.57 11.43
C VAL A 145 24.59 20.46 11.15
N GLY A 146 24.52 21.34 10.15
CA GLY A 146 25.60 22.28 9.79
C GLY A 146 25.89 23.34 10.85
N SER A 147 24.88 23.77 11.60
CA SER A 147 25.02 24.77 12.67
C SER A 147 25.65 24.25 13.97
N ARG A 148 26.04 22.96 14.03
CA ARG A 148 26.57 22.29 15.24
C ARG A 148 25.70 22.49 16.48
N GLN A 149 24.38 22.62 16.29
CA GLN A 149 23.44 22.51 17.40
C GLN A 149 23.58 21.12 18.03
N ASP A 150 23.25 21.01 19.31
CA ASP A 150 23.29 19.77 20.08
C ASP A 150 22.15 18.83 19.65
N VAL A 151 22.26 18.33 18.42
CA VAL A 151 21.32 17.42 17.76
C VAL A 151 21.89 16.01 17.75
N VAL A 152 21.06 15.04 18.13
CA VAL A 152 21.37 13.61 18.02
C VAL A 152 20.52 13.03 16.90
N VAL A 153 21.19 12.51 15.87
CA VAL A 153 20.53 11.82 14.77
C VAL A 153 20.41 10.35 15.14
N VAL A 154 19.17 9.86 15.23
CA VAL A 154 18.87 8.47 15.61
C VAL A 154 18.30 7.74 14.40
N ASP A 155 19.10 6.84 13.84
CA ASP A 155 18.69 5.93 12.78
C ASP A 155 17.98 4.72 13.41
N THR A 156 16.71 4.55 13.06
CA THR A 156 15.81 3.54 13.63
C THR A 156 15.71 2.28 12.78
N ARG A 157 16.45 2.22 11.66
CA ARG A 157 16.57 1.02 10.82
C ARG A 157 17.29 -0.11 11.56
N ASN A 158 17.27 -1.31 11.00
CA ASN A 158 18.01 -2.41 11.62
C ASN A 158 19.53 -2.16 11.55
N ALA A 159 20.28 -2.89 12.38
CA ALA A 159 21.71 -2.67 12.54
C ALA A 159 22.50 -2.99 11.26
N GLU A 160 22.02 -3.95 10.46
CA GLU A 160 22.59 -4.35 9.19
C GLU A 160 22.48 -3.21 8.17
N GLU A 161 21.29 -2.65 7.97
CA GLU A 161 21.03 -1.50 7.10
C GLU A 161 21.88 -0.29 7.50
N PHE A 162 21.98 -0.01 8.80
CA PHE A 162 22.79 1.09 9.33
C PHE A 162 24.30 0.88 9.13
N LYS A 163 24.76 -0.37 9.24
CA LYS A 163 26.16 -0.74 9.04
C LYS A 163 26.56 -0.57 7.57
N GLU A 164 25.67 -0.93 6.64
CA GLU A 164 25.89 -0.78 5.20
C GLU A 164 26.03 0.69 4.81
N TYR A 165 25.09 1.54 5.26
CA TYR A 165 25.18 2.98 5.06
C TYR A 165 24.35 3.75 6.08
N ARG A 166 24.74 5.00 6.36
CA ARG A 166 24.08 5.86 7.35
C ARG A 166 24.40 7.33 7.16
N ILE A 167 23.58 8.21 7.72
CA ILE A 167 23.92 9.63 7.86
C ILE A 167 25.16 9.74 8.75
N LYS A 168 26.08 10.64 8.41
CA LYS A 168 27.30 10.85 9.20
C LYS A 168 26.94 11.24 10.65
N ASP A 169 27.68 10.68 11.60
CA ASP A 169 27.54 10.91 13.04
C ASP A 169 26.18 10.50 13.65
N SER A 170 25.32 9.79 12.90
CA SER A 170 24.11 9.20 13.46
C SER A 170 24.43 7.98 14.33
N ILE A 171 23.53 7.69 15.26
CA ILE A 171 23.56 6.46 16.08
C ILE A 171 22.43 5.53 15.64
N ASN A 172 22.64 4.21 15.76
CA ASN A 172 21.59 3.23 15.53
C ASN A 172 20.89 2.91 16.84
N MET A 173 19.57 3.11 16.90
CA MET A 173 18.78 2.79 18.09
C MET A 173 17.32 2.55 17.71
N PRO A 174 16.71 1.43 18.12
CA PRO A 174 15.27 1.24 17.97
C PRO A 174 14.50 2.34 18.70
N VAL A 175 13.47 2.90 18.05
CA VAL A 175 12.72 4.06 18.57
C VAL A 175 12.17 3.85 19.99
N GLN A 176 11.81 2.61 20.33
CA GLN A 176 11.28 2.23 21.65
C GLN A 176 12.33 2.36 22.77
N SER A 177 13.62 2.30 22.43
CA SER A 177 14.73 2.40 23.40
C SER A 177 15.04 3.84 23.82
N ILE A 178 14.53 4.83 23.08
CA ILE A 178 14.79 6.25 23.33
C ILE A 178 14.25 6.67 24.70
N ARG A 179 13.05 6.19 25.07
CA ARG A 179 12.42 6.51 26.35
C ARG A 179 13.25 6.11 27.58
N GLY A 180 14.06 5.05 27.46
CA GLY A 180 14.96 4.60 28.52
C GLY A 180 16.32 5.31 28.56
N SER A 181 16.62 6.12 27.55
CA SER A 181 17.94 6.71 27.35
C SER A 181 18.03 8.12 27.95
N LYS A 182 18.29 8.20 29.26
CA LYS A 182 18.33 9.48 30.01
C LYS A 182 19.22 10.57 29.41
N TRP A 183 20.31 10.18 28.74
CA TRP A 183 21.24 11.12 28.11
C TRP A 183 20.63 11.86 26.90
N LEU A 184 19.51 11.36 26.35
CA LEU A 184 18.77 11.96 25.25
C LEU A 184 17.69 12.96 25.71
N GLU A 185 17.28 12.96 26.99
CA GLU A 185 16.14 13.75 27.48
C GLU A 185 16.28 15.27 27.26
N LYS A 186 17.52 15.78 27.21
CA LYS A 186 17.83 17.20 27.02
C LYS A 186 18.39 17.53 25.63
N LYS A 187 18.40 16.55 24.73
CA LYS A 187 18.93 16.68 23.38
C LYS A 187 17.79 16.92 22.41
N LYS A 188 18.08 17.65 21.33
CA LYS A 188 17.23 17.62 20.15
C LYS A 188 17.49 16.31 19.41
N ILE A 189 16.44 15.56 19.09
CA ILE A 189 16.54 14.25 18.47
C ILE A 189 15.90 14.32 17.09
N VAL A 190 16.61 13.84 16.07
CA VAL A 190 16.04 13.64 14.73
C VAL A 190 16.02 12.16 14.43
N LEU A 191 14.81 11.59 14.33
CA LEU A 191 14.62 10.20 13.94
C LEU A 191 14.72 10.05 12.42
N VAL A 192 15.39 8.99 12.00
CA VAL A 192 15.62 8.67 10.59
C VAL A 192 15.26 7.20 10.35
N ASP A 193 14.54 6.95 9.26
CA ASP A 193 14.31 5.63 8.68
C ASP A 193 14.57 5.66 7.16
N ASN A 194 14.03 4.70 6.42
CA ASN A 194 14.11 4.65 4.96
C ASN A 194 13.22 5.70 4.26
N GLY A 195 12.21 6.27 4.94
CA GLY A 195 11.44 7.41 4.45
C GLY A 195 10.18 7.13 3.64
N PHE A 196 9.83 5.87 3.39
CA PHE A 196 8.62 5.53 2.59
C PHE A 196 7.33 5.63 3.40
N ASP A 197 7.21 4.90 4.52
CA ASP A 197 6.06 4.99 5.42
C ASP A 197 6.41 5.79 6.66
N ARG A 198 6.07 7.08 6.65
CA ARG A 198 6.38 7.97 7.77
C ARG A 198 5.49 7.75 9.00
N HIS A 199 4.32 7.11 8.85
CA HIS A 199 3.31 7.10 9.92
C HIS A 199 3.79 6.43 11.21
N PRO A 200 4.38 5.22 11.19
CA PRO A 200 4.84 4.57 12.42
C PRO A 200 5.88 5.41 13.17
N LEU A 201 6.81 6.03 12.44
CA LEU A 201 7.87 6.83 13.04
C LEU A 201 7.35 8.18 13.57
N VAL A 202 6.42 8.83 12.87
CA VAL A 202 5.74 10.05 13.32
C VAL A 202 4.89 9.79 14.55
N GLU A 203 4.17 8.67 14.60
CA GLU A 203 3.39 8.27 15.79
C GLU A 203 4.32 8.04 16.99
N ALA A 204 5.42 7.31 16.80
CA ALA A 204 6.41 7.09 17.85
C ALA A 204 7.05 8.41 18.33
N ALA A 205 7.39 9.32 17.42
CA ALA A 205 7.91 10.65 17.76
C ALA A 205 6.88 11.49 18.53
N SER A 206 5.59 11.43 18.15
CA SER A 206 4.51 12.11 18.87
C SER A 206 4.41 11.61 20.32
N LEU A 207 4.48 10.28 20.53
CA LEU A 207 4.48 9.68 21.86
C LEU A 207 5.71 10.10 22.68
N LEU A 208 6.90 10.10 22.08
CA LEU A 208 8.13 10.56 22.76
C LEU A 208 8.03 12.05 23.13
N SER A 209 7.50 12.88 22.24
CA SER A 209 7.29 14.31 22.50
C SER A 209 6.34 14.55 23.68
N LYS A 210 5.25 13.79 23.77
CA LYS A 210 4.34 13.82 24.94
C LYS A 210 5.02 13.43 26.26
N THR A 211 6.11 12.69 26.20
CA THR A 211 6.93 12.32 27.39
C THR A 211 8.06 13.29 27.69
N GLY A 212 8.15 14.42 26.97
CA GLY A 212 9.09 15.51 27.24
C GLY A 212 10.36 15.53 26.39
N PHE A 213 10.50 14.64 25.40
CA PHE A 213 11.62 14.67 24.47
C PHE A 213 11.40 15.70 23.34
N ASP A 214 12.45 16.42 22.93
CA ASP A 214 12.45 17.26 21.73
C ASP A 214 12.78 16.40 20.50
N VAL A 215 11.77 15.82 19.86
CA VAL A 215 11.92 14.85 18.77
C VAL A 215 11.29 15.35 17.48
N LEU A 216 12.03 15.23 16.39
CA LEU A 216 11.59 15.45 15.02
C LEU A 216 11.81 14.18 14.19
N VAL A 217 11.12 14.07 13.06
CA VAL A 217 11.27 13.00 12.07
C VAL A 217 11.75 13.62 10.75
N LEU A 218 12.84 13.09 10.20
CA LEU A 218 13.34 13.52 8.89
C LEU A 218 12.36 13.10 7.79
N ASP A 219 11.71 14.08 7.16
CA ASP A 219 10.75 13.81 6.08
C ASP A 219 11.47 13.20 4.87
N GLY A 220 10.93 12.09 4.37
CA GLY A 220 11.55 11.28 3.33
C GLY A 220 12.80 10.50 3.77
N GLY A 221 13.16 10.52 5.06
CA GLY A 221 14.19 9.68 5.67
C GLY A 221 15.57 9.80 5.02
N ILE A 222 16.38 8.74 5.14
CA ILE A 222 17.72 8.68 4.55
C ILE A 222 17.68 8.68 3.01
N ASN A 223 16.57 8.24 2.41
CA ASN A 223 16.37 8.29 0.97
C ASN A 223 16.37 9.73 0.44
N ALA A 224 15.52 10.59 1.01
CA ALA A 224 15.46 12.00 0.61
C ALA A 224 16.76 12.76 0.93
N TRP A 225 17.41 12.44 2.05
CA TRP A 225 18.73 12.96 2.40
C TRP A 225 19.78 12.67 1.31
N TRP A 226 19.95 11.39 0.96
CA TRP A 226 20.92 10.96 -0.04
C TRP A 226 20.60 11.52 -1.43
N ARG A 227 19.32 11.55 -1.81
CA ARG A 227 18.89 12.09 -3.11
C ARG A 227 19.04 13.60 -3.22
N SER A 228 19.12 14.31 -2.10
CA SER A 228 19.42 15.74 -2.06
C SER A 228 20.93 16.04 -2.21
N GLY A 229 21.76 15.02 -2.43
CA GLY A 229 23.20 15.16 -2.63
C GLY A 229 24.00 15.26 -1.34
N HIS A 230 23.37 15.04 -0.19
CA HIS A 230 24.08 15.02 1.08
C HIS A 230 24.87 13.72 1.28
N GLU A 231 25.99 13.84 1.98
CA GLU A 231 26.86 12.72 2.26
C GLU A 231 26.22 11.71 3.21
N ILE A 232 26.53 10.44 2.95
CA ILE A 232 26.28 9.30 3.82
C ILE A 232 27.58 8.53 3.97
N TYR A 233 27.79 7.91 5.12
CA TYR A 233 28.85 6.92 5.28
C TYR A 233 28.42 5.60 4.64
N GLY A 234 29.31 4.94 3.89
CA GLY A 234 29.01 3.70 3.17
C GLY A 234 28.78 3.91 1.66
N TYR A 235 28.52 2.82 0.95
CA TYR A 235 28.30 2.83 -0.51
C TYR A 235 27.02 2.05 -0.84
N PRO A 236 25.84 2.64 -0.65
CA PRO A 236 24.62 1.93 -0.92
C PRO A 236 24.42 1.68 -2.42
N LYS A 237 23.73 0.58 -2.71
CA LYS A 237 23.09 0.38 -4.01
C LYS A 237 21.76 1.14 -4.02
N LEU A 238 21.28 1.52 -5.21
CA LEU A 238 20.01 2.23 -5.37
C LEU A 238 18.86 1.52 -4.63
N MET A 239 18.72 0.21 -4.86
CA MET A 239 17.67 -0.59 -4.24
C MET A 239 17.84 -0.72 -2.72
N SER A 240 19.06 -0.61 -2.19
CA SER A 240 19.27 -0.59 -0.74
C SER A 240 18.63 0.65 -0.10
N VAL A 241 18.75 1.82 -0.73
CA VAL A 241 18.27 3.10 -0.16
C VAL A 241 16.83 3.44 -0.53
N SER A 242 16.48 3.22 -1.80
CA SER A 242 15.21 3.68 -2.38
C SER A 242 14.29 2.52 -2.74
N GLY A 243 14.68 1.27 -2.46
CA GLY A 243 13.83 0.10 -2.70
C GLY A 243 12.71 0.01 -1.66
N ILE A 244 11.53 -0.43 -2.10
CA ILE A 244 10.43 -0.79 -1.21
C ILE A 244 9.92 -2.18 -1.57
N SER A 245 9.62 -2.97 -0.54
CA SER A 245 9.04 -4.29 -0.73
C SER A 245 7.58 -4.20 -1.18
N PRO A 246 7.06 -5.24 -1.85
CA PRO A 246 5.63 -5.41 -2.08
C PRO A 246 4.74 -5.21 -0.84
N ALA A 247 5.20 -5.69 0.33
CA ALA A 247 4.46 -5.56 1.58
C ALA A 247 4.33 -4.09 2.00
N GLN A 248 5.43 -3.34 1.97
CA GLN A 248 5.41 -1.91 2.29
C GLN A 248 4.49 -1.15 1.35
N LEU A 249 4.60 -1.38 0.03
CA LEU A 249 3.69 -0.74 -0.92
C LEU A 249 2.23 -1.11 -0.65
N PHE A 250 1.95 -2.38 -0.37
CA PHE A 250 0.59 -2.85 -0.12
C PHE A 250 -0.03 -2.20 1.12
N LEU A 251 0.73 -2.08 2.21
CA LEU A 251 0.29 -1.39 3.43
C LEU A 251 0.07 0.10 3.21
N CYS A 252 0.89 0.74 2.36
CA CYS A 252 0.78 2.18 2.10
C CYS A 252 -0.12 2.55 0.92
N ALA A 253 -0.63 1.57 0.14
CA ALA A 253 -1.34 1.82 -1.12
C ALA A 253 -2.59 2.70 -0.95
N HIS A 254 -3.22 2.64 0.22
CA HIS A 254 -4.41 3.43 0.55
C HIS A 254 -4.09 4.83 1.12
N ARG A 255 -2.81 5.13 1.40
CA ARG A 255 -2.38 6.37 2.04
C ARG A 255 -2.35 7.49 1.00
N LYS A 256 -2.72 8.71 1.42
CA LYS A 256 -2.67 9.88 0.54
C LYS A 256 -1.23 10.21 0.13
N GLY A 257 -1.08 10.72 -1.09
CA GLY A 257 0.19 11.24 -1.60
C GLY A 257 1.17 10.18 -2.15
N VAL A 258 0.74 8.92 -2.27
CA VAL A 258 1.48 7.88 -3.00
C VAL A 258 0.99 7.85 -4.46
N VAL A 259 1.92 7.97 -5.41
CA VAL A 259 1.63 7.89 -6.85
C VAL A 259 2.51 6.82 -7.50
N ILE A 260 1.92 6.00 -8.35
CA ILE A 260 2.61 4.98 -9.13
C ILE A 260 3.05 5.55 -10.49
N VAL A 261 4.27 5.22 -10.89
CA VAL A 261 4.74 5.43 -12.27
C VAL A 261 5.04 4.07 -12.86
N ASN A 262 4.15 3.61 -13.74
CA ASN A 262 4.32 2.36 -14.47
C ASN A 262 5.16 2.60 -15.72
N LEU A 263 6.40 2.11 -15.73
CA LEU A 263 7.31 2.27 -16.87
C LEU A 263 6.98 1.33 -18.04
N ALA A 264 6.16 0.30 -17.82
CA ALA A 264 5.71 -0.60 -18.88
C ALA A 264 4.53 0.00 -19.68
N GLY A 265 3.87 1.03 -19.14
CA GLY A 265 2.63 1.59 -19.69
C GLY A 265 1.41 0.67 -19.47
N GLY A 266 0.22 1.25 -19.58
CA GLY A 266 -1.06 0.55 -19.47
C GLY A 266 -1.36 -0.02 -18.09
N ALA A 267 -2.40 -0.86 -18.05
CA ALA A 267 -2.82 -1.56 -16.84
C ALA A 267 -1.77 -2.58 -16.39
N THR A 268 -1.52 -2.62 -15.09
CA THR A 268 -0.60 -3.57 -14.44
C THR A 268 -1.21 -4.97 -14.31
N GLY A 269 -2.53 -5.08 -14.49
CA GLY A 269 -3.29 -6.29 -14.24
C GLY A 269 -3.31 -6.65 -12.75
N SER A 270 -3.23 -5.64 -11.90
CA SER A 270 -3.35 -5.73 -10.45
C SER A 270 -4.49 -4.79 -10.04
N GLU A 271 -5.58 -5.37 -9.55
CA GLU A 271 -6.77 -4.62 -9.09
C GLU A 271 -6.45 -3.52 -8.07
N ILE A 272 -5.34 -3.68 -7.36
CA ILE A 272 -4.84 -2.73 -6.38
C ILE A 272 -4.06 -1.61 -7.06
N LEU A 273 -3.00 -1.94 -7.81
CA LEU A 273 -2.12 -0.93 -8.41
C LEU A 273 -2.89 -0.09 -9.44
N ASP A 274 -3.80 -0.72 -10.18
CA ASP A 274 -4.61 -0.06 -11.21
C ASP A 274 -5.64 0.92 -10.60
N LYS A 275 -5.90 0.84 -9.29
CA LYS A 275 -6.75 1.79 -8.55
C LYS A 275 -5.96 2.88 -7.82
N MET A 276 -4.63 2.76 -7.77
CA MET A 276 -3.79 3.80 -7.18
C MET A 276 -3.66 4.98 -8.15
N PRO A 277 -3.51 6.21 -7.65
CA PRO A 277 -3.14 7.34 -8.50
C PRO A 277 -1.87 7.00 -9.28
N SER A 278 -1.92 7.12 -10.61
CA SER A 278 -0.80 6.79 -11.48
C SER A 278 -0.70 7.73 -12.66
N PHE A 279 0.51 7.82 -13.21
CA PHE A 279 0.73 8.40 -14.53
C PHE A 279 1.80 7.61 -15.26
N GLU A 280 1.78 7.72 -16.59
CA GLU A 280 2.72 7.05 -17.48
C GLU A 280 3.77 8.03 -17.98
N VAL A 281 4.96 7.49 -18.22
CA VAL A 281 6.09 8.20 -18.82
C VAL A 281 6.81 7.29 -19.80
N SER A 282 7.19 7.84 -20.93
CA SER A 282 7.95 7.18 -21.98
C SER A 282 9.44 7.19 -21.65
N LEU A 283 10.09 6.03 -21.85
CA LEU A 283 11.55 5.89 -21.78
C LEU A 283 12.22 6.04 -23.16
N ALA A 284 11.52 6.54 -24.18
CA ALA A 284 12.06 6.70 -25.53
C ALA A 284 13.23 7.71 -25.61
N GLY A 285 13.33 8.63 -24.64
CA GLY A 285 14.44 9.56 -24.51
C GLY A 285 14.31 10.44 -23.28
N LYS A 286 15.46 10.90 -22.76
CA LYS A 286 15.53 11.71 -21.53
C LYS A 286 14.69 12.98 -21.57
N GLU A 287 14.76 13.75 -22.65
CA GLU A 287 14.02 15.01 -22.79
C GLU A 287 12.51 14.78 -22.81
N GLN A 288 12.08 13.73 -23.53
CA GLN A 288 10.68 13.32 -23.57
C GLN A 288 10.21 12.88 -22.17
N PHE A 289 10.98 12.03 -21.49
CA PHE A 289 10.69 11.59 -20.12
C PHE A 289 10.52 12.78 -19.19
N ILE A 290 11.47 13.72 -19.17
CA ILE A 290 11.43 14.91 -18.31
C ILE A 290 10.22 15.79 -18.64
N GLY A 291 9.90 15.96 -19.93
CA GLY A 291 8.75 16.74 -20.38
C GLY A 291 7.41 16.15 -19.93
N GLU A 292 7.24 14.83 -20.07
CA GLU A 292 6.05 14.11 -19.61
C GLU A 292 5.95 14.11 -18.09
N TRP A 293 7.07 13.88 -17.40
CA TRP A 293 7.16 13.93 -15.95
C TRP A 293 6.71 15.27 -15.38
N LYS A 294 7.26 16.39 -15.88
CA LYS A 294 6.90 17.74 -15.41
C LYS A 294 5.41 18.01 -15.56
N LYS A 295 4.83 17.67 -16.71
CA LYS A 295 3.38 17.80 -16.97
C LYS A 295 2.52 16.99 -16.00
N ALA A 296 2.97 15.80 -15.62
CA ALA A 296 2.26 14.97 -14.66
C ALA A 296 2.40 15.51 -13.22
N TYR A 297 3.62 15.86 -12.82
CA TYR A 297 3.96 16.33 -11.47
C TYR A 297 3.28 17.65 -11.11
N GLU A 298 3.13 18.59 -12.06
CA GLU A 298 2.47 19.88 -11.84
C GLU A 298 0.98 19.76 -11.48
N LYS A 299 0.28 18.76 -12.03
CA LYS A 299 -1.17 18.59 -11.81
C LYS A 299 -1.50 18.14 -10.39
N THR A 300 -0.63 17.33 -9.79
CA THR A 300 -0.78 16.85 -8.42
C THR A 300 0.59 16.41 -7.93
N PRO A 301 1.37 17.28 -7.27
CA PRO A 301 2.71 16.91 -6.83
C PRO A 301 2.62 15.80 -5.77
N PRO A 302 3.08 14.58 -6.07
CA PRO A 302 3.07 13.49 -5.11
C PRO A 302 4.01 13.77 -3.95
N SER A 303 3.61 13.36 -2.75
CA SER A 303 4.53 13.33 -1.60
C SER A 303 5.52 12.17 -1.73
N ARG A 304 5.13 11.06 -2.38
CA ARG A 304 5.91 9.83 -2.57
C ARG A 304 5.62 9.20 -3.93
N ILE A 305 6.67 8.90 -4.69
CA ILE A 305 6.58 8.34 -6.04
C ILE A 305 7.15 6.95 -6.04
N VAL A 306 6.38 5.99 -6.55
CA VAL A 306 6.82 4.60 -6.65
C VAL A 306 6.94 4.23 -8.12
N ILE A 307 8.17 4.05 -8.56
CA ILE A 307 8.52 3.58 -9.89
C ILE A 307 8.33 2.05 -9.93
N CYS A 308 7.58 1.58 -10.91
CA CYS A 308 7.25 0.17 -11.09
C CYS A 308 7.58 -0.27 -12.52
N ASP A 309 8.36 -1.35 -12.64
CA ASP A 309 8.55 -2.13 -13.86
C ASP A 309 8.94 -3.55 -13.46
N ASN A 310 8.82 -4.52 -14.37
CA ASN A 310 9.34 -5.87 -14.14
C ASN A 310 10.82 -6.00 -14.54
N ASP A 311 11.38 -5.01 -15.22
CA ASP A 311 12.80 -4.89 -15.56
C ASP A 311 13.48 -3.83 -14.68
N GLU A 312 14.13 -4.29 -13.61
CA GLU A 312 14.84 -3.45 -12.64
C GLU A 312 15.99 -2.63 -13.28
N LYS A 313 16.50 -3.02 -14.45
CA LYS A 313 17.56 -2.24 -15.13
C LYS A 313 17.07 -0.85 -15.51
N LYS A 314 15.77 -0.69 -15.77
CA LYS A 314 15.15 0.61 -16.07
C LYS A 314 15.17 1.56 -14.88
N TYR A 315 15.19 1.03 -13.65
CA TYR A 315 15.21 1.85 -12.44
C TYR A 315 16.46 2.72 -12.37
N LEU A 316 17.63 2.18 -12.71
CA LEU A 316 18.88 2.96 -12.72
C LEU A 316 18.84 4.12 -13.74
N LEU A 317 18.28 3.86 -14.92
CA LEU A 317 18.14 4.87 -15.97
C LEU A 317 17.20 6.00 -15.52
N VAL A 318 16.00 5.63 -15.05
CA VAL A 318 15.00 6.58 -14.53
C VAL A 318 15.55 7.36 -13.34
N ASP A 319 16.28 6.70 -12.45
CA ASP A 319 16.92 7.34 -11.30
C ASP A 319 17.84 8.47 -11.70
N SER A 320 18.67 8.23 -12.73
CA SER A 320 19.59 9.25 -13.25
C SER A 320 18.85 10.48 -13.76
N TYR A 321 17.71 10.29 -14.45
CA TYR A 321 16.90 11.40 -14.96
C TYR A 321 16.24 12.18 -13.84
N LEU A 322 15.69 11.48 -12.84
CA LEU A 322 14.98 12.09 -11.71
C LEU A 322 15.91 12.85 -10.76
N ARG A 323 17.16 12.40 -10.59
CA ARG A 323 18.17 13.12 -9.82
C ARG A 323 18.54 14.45 -10.46
N GLU A 324 18.69 14.47 -11.78
CA GLU A 324 19.07 15.68 -12.52
C GLU A 324 18.04 16.80 -12.36
N ILE A 325 16.76 16.44 -12.27
CA ILE A 325 15.68 17.41 -12.04
C ILE A 325 15.31 17.56 -10.55
N GLY A 326 16.11 16.99 -9.63
CA GLY A 326 15.99 17.23 -8.19
C GLY A 326 14.82 16.55 -7.49
N VAL A 327 14.29 15.45 -8.02
CA VAL A 327 13.16 14.73 -7.38
C VAL A 327 13.67 13.86 -6.24
N LYS A 328 13.19 14.14 -5.02
CA LYS A 328 13.70 13.56 -3.77
C LYS A 328 12.92 12.34 -3.27
N ASN A 329 11.59 12.33 -3.34
CA ASN A 329 10.79 11.25 -2.73
C ASN A 329 10.44 10.15 -3.75
N VAL A 330 11.46 9.51 -4.30
CA VAL A 330 11.33 8.44 -5.30
C VAL A 330 11.71 7.10 -4.68
N PHE A 331 10.89 6.10 -4.93
CA PHE A 331 11.04 4.74 -4.48
C PHE A 331 10.88 3.75 -5.65
N TYR A 332 11.49 2.59 -5.54
CA TYR A 332 11.47 1.55 -6.57
C TYR A 332 10.89 0.27 -6.01
N LEU A 333 9.89 -0.29 -6.68
CA LEU A 333 9.24 -1.51 -6.23
C LEU A 333 10.14 -2.72 -6.48
N ASP A 334 10.60 -3.34 -5.38
CA ASP A 334 11.45 -4.51 -5.39
C ASP A 334 10.74 -5.72 -6.04
N GLY A 335 11.42 -6.35 -7.02
CA GLY A 335 10.84 -7.41 -7.86
C GLY A 335 9.68 -6.97 -8.77
N GLY A 336 9.36 -5.68 -8.81
CA GLY A 336 8.41 -5.10 -9.74
C GLY A 336 6.94 -5.47 -9.52
N ILE A 337 6.14 -5.22 -10.56
CA ILE A 337 4.68 -5.46 -10.58
C ILE A 337 4.35 -6.94 -10.31
N ASN A 338 5.16 -7.85 -10.84
CA ASN A 338 4.97 -9.29 -10.67
C ASN A 338 5.16 -9.73 -9.21
N ALA A 339 6.21 -9.25 -8.54
CA ALA A 339 6.43 -9.52 -7.12
C ALA A 339 5.28 -8.97 -6.27
N PHE A 340 4.76 -7.79 -6.62
CA PHE A 340 3.58 -7.23 -5.96
C PHE A 340 2.33 -8.09 -6.12
N LYS A 341 2.01 -8.50 -7.36
CA LYS A 341 0.87 -9.40 -7.62
C LYS A 341 1.00 -10.72 -6.86
N LEU A 342 2.20 -11.28 -6.81
CA LEU A 342 2.47 -12.50 -6.06
C LEU A 342 2.29 -12.30 -4.55
N TYR A 343 2.76 -11.17 -4.01
CA TYR A 343 2.57 -10.82 -2.61
C TYR A 343 1.08 -10.73 -2.25
N VAL A 344 0.29 -9.99 -3.02
CA VAL A 344 -1.15 -9.84 -2.80
C VAL A 344 -1.84 -11.20 -2.80
N ARG A 345 -1.54 -12.06 -3.80
CA ARG A 345 -2.08 -13.44 -3.87
C ARG A 345 -1.72 -14.27 -2.64
N LYS A 346 -0.48 -14.20 -2.16
CA LYS A 346 -0.04 -14.91 -0.95
C LYS A 346 -0.76 -14.39 0.28
N PHE A 347 -0.81 -13.08 0.47
CA PHE A 347 -1.49 -12.41 1.57
C PHE A 347 -2.95 -12.86 1.68
N VAL A 348 -3.72 -12.74 0.60
CA VAL A 348 -5.14 -13.14 0.61
C VAL A 348 -5.34 -14.64 0.72
N SER A 349 -4.38 -15.46 0.28
CA SER A 349 -4.47 -16.92 0.44
C SER A 349 -4.32 -17.37 1.89
N GLY A 350 -3.82 -16.52 2.79
CA GLY A 350 -3.51 -16.86 4.19
C GLY A 350 -2.18 -17.60 4.36
N LYS A 351 -1.43 -17.81 3.27
CA LYS A 351 -0.03 -18.26 3.36
C LYS A 351 0.79 -17.07 3.85
N LYS A 352 1.25 -17.12 5.11
CA LYS A 352 2.25 -16.16 5.60
C LYS A 352 3.36 -16.06 4.55
N THR A 353 3.62 -14.85 4.09
CA THR A 353 4.77 -14.58 3.25
C THR A 353 6.01 -14.85 4.12
N GLU A 354 6.60 -16.04 3.98
CA GLU A 354 7.99 -16.21 4.37
C GLU A 354 8.79 -15.25 3.51
N PHE A 355 9.10 -14.08 4.07
CA PHE A 355 10.22 -13.33 3.59
C PHE A 355 11.43 -14.22 3.78
N VAL A 356 12.12 -14.52 2.68
CA VAL A 356 13.48 -15.05 2.74
C VAL A 356 14.29 -13.98 3.45
N THR A 357 14.42 -14.12 4.77
CA THR A 357 15.60 -13.62 5.47
C THR A 357 16.72 -14.51 4.96
N SER A 358 17.48 -14.01 3.99
CA SER A 358 18.72 -14.66 3.63
C SER A 358 19.64 -14.61 4.85
N LEU A 359 19.96 -15.81 5.35
CA LEU A 359 21.06 -16.18 6.25
C LEU A 359 20.82 -15.99 7.76
N THR A 360 20.15 -16.97 8.36
CA THR A 360 20.66 -17.59 9.59
C THR A 360 20.52 -19.11 9.50
N ASP A 361 21.58 -19.75 9.02
CA ASP A 361 21.91 -21.12 9.43
C ASP A 361 23.44 -21.19 9.59
N CYS A 362 23.95 -20.43 10.56
CA CYS A 362 25.24 -20.75 11.17
C CYS A 362 24.97 -21.82 12.22
N GLY A 363 24.87 -23.06 11.75
CA GLY A 363 24.99 -24.23 12.60
C GLY A 363 26.30 -24.16 13.35
N CYS A 364 26.20 -24.17 14.68
CA CYS A 364 27.31 -24.47 15.57
C CYS A 364 27.91 -25.82 15.18
N LYS A 365 29.19 -25.82 14.81
CA LYS A 365 30.16 -26.85 15.19
C LYS A 365 31.52 -26.19 15.43
#